data_AF-A0A973QHM4-F1
#
_entry.id   AF-A0A973QHM4-F1
#
_cell.length_a   1.000
_cell.length_b   1.000
_cell.length_c   1.000
_cell.angle_alpha   90.00
_cell.angle_beta   90.00
_cell.angle_gamma   90.00
#
_symmetry.space_group_name_H-M   'P 1'
#
loop_
_entity.id
_entity.type
_entity.pdbx_description
1 polymer ?
#
loop_
_entity_poly.entity_id
_entity_poly.type
_entity_poly.pdbx_seq_one_letter_code
_entity_poly.pdbx_strand_id
1 'polypeptide(L)' 'MTTTVTLLHPGAMGAPVGGQAARTGTRVLYVPTGRGPASVERARQAGLEAADSLESALSVSDLVLSI' A
#
# COMPACT_ATOMS: atom_id res chain seq x y z
N MET A 1 -4.75 18.13 -5.37
CA MET A 1 -4.12 16.89 -5.90
C MET A 1 -3.98 15.93 -4.74
N THR A 2 -4.18 14.63 -4.99
CA THR A 2 -4.03 13.59 -3.97
C THR A 2 -2.70 12.89 -4.19
N THR A 3 -1.82 12.92 -3.19
CA THR A 3 -0.56 12.16 -3.23
C THR A 3 -0.86 10.67 -3.24
N THR A 4 -0.20 9.92 -4.12
CA THR A 4 -0.27 8.46 -4.20
C THR A 4 1.06 7.84 -3.76
N VAL A 5 0.99 6.94 -2.78
CA VAL A 5 2.16 6.25 -2.21
C VAL A 5 1.99 4.75 -2.40
N THR A 6 3.00 4.08 -2.97
CA THR A 6 3.06 2.61 -2.96
C THR A 6 3.87 2.10 -1.77
N LEU A 7 3.28 1.21 -0.97
CA LEU A 7 4.00 0.40 0.01
C LEU A 7 4.36 -0.95 -0.59
N LEU A 8 5.66 -1.21 -0.70
CA LEU A 8 6.16 -2.52 -1.11
C LEU A 8 6.11 -3.49 0.09
N HIS A 9 5.41 -4.60 -0.13
CA HIS A 9 5.38 -5.77 0.77
C HIS A 9 4.91 -5.52 2.23
N PRO A 10 3.96 -4.60 2.52
CA PRO A 10 3.73 -4.04 3.85
C PRO A 10 3.62 -5.10 4.94
N GLY A 11 4.60 -5.07 5.85
CA GLY A 11 4.68 -5.97 6.99
C GLY A 11 3.74 -5.59 8.12
N ALA A 12 3.95 -6.19 9.30
CA ALA A 12 3.27 -5.78 10.53
C ALA A 12 3.57 -4.30 10.91
N MET A 13 4.68 -3.75 10.40
CA MET A 13 5.04 -2.33 10.50
C MET A 13 4.40 -1.49 9.37
N GLY A 14 4.69 -1.82 8.11
CA GLY A 14 4.25 -1.03 6.96
C GLY A 14 2.74 -0.86 6.83
N ALA A 15 1.92 -1.89 7.11
CA ALA A 15 0.47 -1.79 6.97
C ALA A 15 -0.16 -0.73 7.91
N PRO A 16 0.11 -0.72 9.24
CA PRO A 16 -0.29 0.38 10.11
C PRO A 16 0.17 1.76 9.67
N VAL A 17 1.41 1.91 9.17
CA VAL A 17 1.96 3.20 8.69
C VAL A 17 1.18 3.70 7.47
N GLY A 18 0.94 2.82 6.48
CA GLY A 18 0.09 3.15 5.33
C GLY A 18 -1.33 3.53 5.75
N GLY A 19 -1.90 2.84 6.74
CA GLY A 19 -3.21 3.18 7.29
C GLY A 19 -3.25 4.52 8.03
N GLN A 20 -2.13 5.04 8.54
CA GLN A 20 -2.06 6.43 9.00
C GLN A 20 -2.13 7.42 7.83
N ALA A 21 -1.32 7.20 6.79
CA ALA A 21 -1.31 8.06 5.59
C ALA A 21 -2.66 8.06 4.85
N ALA A 22 -3.32 6.90 4.74
CA ALA A 22 -4.65 6.79 4.14
C ALA A 22 -5.69 7.70 4.82
N ARG A 23 -5.64 7.82 6.16
CA ARG A 23 -6.55 8.69 6.93
C ARG A 23 -6.20 10.18 6.88
N THR A 24 -5.12 10.59 6.21
CA THR A 24 -4.88 12.00 5.85
C THR A 24 -5.35 12.34 4.44
N GLY A 25 -6.05 11.42 3.75
CA GLY A 25 -6.46 11.58 2.36
C GLY A 25 -5.38 11.23 1.34
N THR A 26 -4.26 10.63 1.76
CA THR A 26 -3.25 10.07 0.86
C THR A 26 -3.81 8.79 0.22
N ARG A 27 -3.65 8.60 -1.08
CA ARG A 27 -3.94 7.31 -1.73
C ARG A 27 -2.78 6.36 -1.45
N VAL A 28 -3.04 5.20 -0.84
CA VAL A 28 -1.98 4.25 -0.47
C VAL A 28 -2.21 2.89 -1.13
N LEU A 29 -1.31 2.54 -2.04
CA LEU A 29 -1.32 1.28 -2.80
C LEU A 29 -0.45 0.22 -2.12
N TYR A 30 -0.77 -1.05 -2.34
CA TYR A 30 0.13 -2.17 -2.09
C TYR A 30 0.02 -3.23 -3.20
N VAL A 31 1.10 -3.98 -3.44
CA VAL A 31 1.10 -5.09 -4.41
C VAL A 31 0.82 -6.41 -3.66
N PRO A 32 -0.30 -7.10 -3.93
CA PRO A 32 -0.66 -8.35 -3.26
C PRO A 32 0.10 -9.57 -3.81
N THR A 33 0.62 -9.48 -5.04
CA THR A 33 1.31 -10.57 -5.74
C THR A 33 2.46 -11.14 -4.92
N GLY A 34 2.46 -12.46 -4.72
CA GLY A 34 3.46 -13.18 -3.91
C GLY A 34 3.36 -12.95 -2.39
N ARG A 35 2.28 -12.32 -1.88
CA ARG A 35 2.07 -12.12 -0.44
C ARG A 35 1.08 -13.15 0.14
N GLY A 36 1.39 -13.68 1.31
CA GLY A 36 0.51 -14.62 2.01
C GLY A 36 -0.76 -13.93 2.58
N PRO A 37 -1.84 -14.70 2.87
CA PRO A 37 -3.14 -14.14 3.26
C PRO A 37 -3.10 -13.15 4.44
N ALA A 38 -2.28 -13.44 5.46
CA ALA A 38 -2.13 -12.56 6.62
C ALA A 38 -1.49 -11.19 6.30
N SER A 39 -0.79 -11.05 5.17
CA SER A 39 -0.29 -9.74 4.71
C SER A 39 -1.34 -8.96 3.94
N VAL A 40 -2.11 -9.65 3.09
CA VAL A 40 -3.25 -9.07 2.35
C VAL A 40 -4.32 -8.57 3.34
N GLU A 41 -4.66 -9.37 4.35
CA GLU A 41 -5.67 -8.98 5.34
C GLU A 41 -5.23 -7.78 6.19
N ARG A 42 -3.96 -7.70 6.60
CA ARG A 42 -3.43 -6.51 7.29
C ARG A 42 -3.51 -5.25 6.42
N ALA A 43 -3.18 -5.34 5.13
CA ALA A 43 -3.29 -4.23 4.20
C ALA A 43 -4.75 -3.80 4.01
N ARG A 44 -5.67 -4.76 3.85
CA ARG A 44 -7.12 -4.52 3.76
C ARG A 44 -7.68 -3.85 5.01
N GLN A 45 -7.32 -4.33 6.21
CA GLN A 45 -7.73 -3.75 7.50
C GLN A 45 -7.18 -2.34 7.71
N ALA A 46 -5.99 -2.04 7.18
CA ALA A 46 -5.41 -0.70 7.20
C ALA A 46 -6.02 0.26 6.14
N GLY A 47 -6.94 -0.20 5.29
CA GLY A 47 -7.57 0.60 4.25
C GLY A 47 -6.67 0.85 3.03
N LEU A 48 -5.69 -0.01 2.77
CA LEU A 48 -4.82 0.11 1.60
C LEU A 48 -5.49 -0.45 0.34
N GLU A 49 -5.29 0.21 -0.79
CA GLU A 49 -5.76 -0.23 -2.10
C GLU A 49 -4.82 -1.29 -2.69
N ALA A 50 -5.37 -2.42 -3.15
CA ALA A 50 -4.60 -3.40 -3.89
C ALA A 50 -4.36 -2.92 -5.33
N ALA A 51 -3.11 -2.92 -5.77
CA ALA A 51 -2.75 -2.70 -7.17
C ALA A 51 -2.67 -4.05 -7.92
N ASP A 52 -3.07 -4.07 -9.19
CA ASP A 52 -3.04 -5.28 -10.02
C ASP A 52 -1.63 -5.84 -10.25
N SER A 53 -0.64 -4.94 -10.36
CA SER A 53 0.77 -5.29 -10.55
C SER A 53 1.68 -4.25 -9.92
N LEU A 54 2.98 -4.56 -9.84
CA LEU A 54 3.99 -3.58 -9.46
C LEU A 54 4.08 -2.44 -10.49
N GLU A 55 3.95 -2.76 -11.78
CA GLU A 55 4.01 -1.77 -12.86
C GLU A 55 2.85 -0.76 -12.77
N SER A 56 1.62 -1.23 -12.56
CA SER A 56 0.47 -0.32 -12.42
C SER A 56 0.60 0.55 -11.17
N ALA A 57 1.07 -0.01 -10.05
CA ALA A 57 1.35 0.76 -8.83
C ALA A 57 2.40 1.87 -9.06
N LEU A 58 3.53 1.53 -9.71
CA LEU A 58 4.60 2.49 -9.99
C LEU A 58 4.17 3.60 -10.96
N SER A 59 3.36 3.28 -11.97
CA SER A 59 2.92 4.23 -13.00
C SER A 59 2.08 5.41 -12.48
N VAL A 60 1.52 5.29 -11.26
CA VAL A 60 0.63 6.29 -10.64
C VAL A 60 1.13 6.83 -9.30
N SER A 61 2.32 6.42 -8.84
CA SER A 61 2.83 6.78 -7.51
C SER A 61 3.77 7.99 -7.56
N ASP A 62 3.55 8.94 -6.65
CA ASP A 62 4.49 10.04 -6.38
C ASP A 62 5.67 9.57 -5.51
N LEU A 63 5.45 8.53 -4.70
CA LEU A 63 6.43 7.99 -3.75
C LEU A 63 6.29 6.47 -3.60
N VAL A 64 7.42 5.79 -3.40
CA VAL A 64 7.47 4.35 -3.08
C VAL A 64 8.25 4.15 -1.79
N LEU A 65 7.70 3.37 -0.86
CA LEU A 65 8.33 3.02 0.42
C LEU A 65 8.40 1.50 0.58
N SER A 66 9.45 1.00 1.25
CA SER A 66 9.65 -0.42 1.55
C SER A 66 9.92 -0.58 3.05
N ILE A 67 8.87 -0.89 3.82
CA ILE A 67 8.80 -0.89 5.30
C ILE A 67 7.83 -1.94 5.88
#